data_AF-A0AA36G720-F1
#
_entry.id   AF-A0AA36G720-F1
#
_cell.length_a   1.000
_cell.length_b   1.000
_cell.length_c   1.000
_cell.angle_alpha   90.00
_cell.angle_beta   90.00
_cell.angle_gamma   90.00
#
_symmetry.space_group_name_H-M   'P 1'
#
loop_
_entity.id
_entity.type
_entity.pdbx_description
1 polymer ?
#
loop_
_entity_poly.entity_id
_entity_poly.type
_entity_poly.pdbx_seq_one_letter_code
_entity_poly.pdbx_strand_id
1 'polypeptide(L)'
;MFAKVLVAVALFQVVAADCDASTQAAIVQCYTPYLQYYGLAPSGGVLPSYMDLAVAIQNKFDQMGQKAAQDMCDHTNSLGTCLNATMYPIDVDCYNHIVLANNMTESYMYMEEQAIHDYECNAGLTVFLAEFYCVRAARQNNQQKLQQCDTDLNNDINNGMNVCKAYDKYISCNSVIYAKACDFNAGVLMCNIYTKAMDSVYNYCDNNGQLTPCPNYRINPKFLLGVGPF
;
A
#
# COMPACT_ATOMS: atom_id res chain seq x y z
N MET A 1 50.44 23.25 -22.06
CA MET A 1 49.60 22.20 -22.68
C MET A 1 48.90 21.45 -21.55
N PHE A 2 47.68 21.86 -21.20
CA PHE A 2 46.85 21.15 -20.22
C PHE A 2 45.77 20.40 -21.01
N ALA A 3 45.83 19.06 -20.97
CA ALA A 3 44.83 18.19 -21.58
C ALA A 3 43.55 18.24 -20.73
N LYS A 4 42.46 18.73 -21.34
CA LYS A 4 41.11 18.61 -20.77
C LYS A 4 40.65 17.16 -20.96
N VAL A 5 40.58 16.41 -19.87
CA VAL A 5 39.86 15.13 -19.82
C VAL A 5 38.37 15.46 -19.77
N LEU A 6 37.70 15.29 -20.91
CA LEU A 6 36.24 15.26 -20.97
C LEU A 6 35.78 13.94 -20.34
N VAL A 7 35.34 13.98 -19.09
CA VAL A 7 34.53 12.90 -18.51
C VAL A 7 33.17 12.97 -19.18
N ALA A 8 32.95 12.13 -20.18
CA ALA A 8 31.63 11.86 -20.71
C ALA A 8 30.82 11.15 -19.61
N VAL A 9 30.08 11.93 -18.82
CA VAL A 9 29.00 11.37 -18.00
C VAL A 9 27.96 10.87 -18.98
N ALA A 10 27.91 9.55 -19.17
CA ALA A 10 26.78 8.91 -19.82
C ALA A 10 25.56 9.22 -18.96
N LEU A 11 24.81 10.26 -19.36
CA LEU A 11 23.44 10.46 -18.93
C LEU A 11 22.69 9.22 -19.43
N PHE A 12 22.46 8.24 -18.55
CA PHE A 12 21.36 7.32 -18.75
C PHE A 12 20.11 8.19 -18.76
N GLN A 13 19.64 8.53 -19.95
CA GLN A 13 18.28 9.01 -20.12
C GLN A 13 17.42 7.85 -19.63
N VAL A 14 16.83 8.01 -18.44
CA VAL A 14 15.64 7.25 -18.09
C VAL A 14 14.64 7.67 -19.16
N VAL A 15 14.50 6.86 -20.20
CA VAL A 15 13.38 6.99 -21.12
C VAL A 15 12.19 6.73 -20.22
N ALA A 16 11.44 7.78 -19.86
CA ALA A 16 10.12 7.59 -19.32
C ALA A 16 9.37 6.79 -20.39
N ALA A 17 9.16 5.50 -20.13
CA ALA A 17 8.38 4.69 -21.05
C ALA A 17 6.97 5.25 -21.01
N ASP A 18 6.41 5.63 -22.15
CA ASP A 18 5.03 6.12 -22.19
C ASP A 18 4.09 4.98 -21.73
N CYS A 19 3.03 5.31 -20.97
CA CYS A 19 1.96 4.37 -20.66
C CYS A 19 1.09 4.09 -21.89
N ASP A 20 1.70 3.52 -22.92
CA ASP A 20 1.04 3.15 -24.16
C ASP A 20 0.14 1.91 -23.97
N ALA A 21 -0.62 1.57 -25.01
CA ALA A 21 -1.54 0.44 -24.97
C ALA A 21 -0.84 -0.91 -24.69
N SER A 22 0.44 -1.07 -25.03
CA SER A 22 1.21 -2.29 -24.75
C SER A 22 1.57 -2.37 -23.27
N THR A 23 2.03 -1.26 -22.67
CA THR A 23 2.30 -1.15 -21.24
C THR A 23 1.03 -1.40 -20.43
N GLN A 24 -0.09 -0.79 -20.84
CA GLN A 24 -1.41 -1.00 -20.22
C GLN A 24 -1.83 -2.48 -20.25
N ALA A 25 -1.72 -3.13 -21.42
CA ALA A 25 -2.07 -4.54 -21.56
C ALA A 25 -1.16 -5.45 -20.71
N ALA A 26 0.13 -5.15 -20.61
CA ALA A 26 1.07 -5.88 -19.78
C ALA A 26 0.73 -5.78 -18.28
N ILE A 27 0.35 -4.59 -17.79
CA ILE A 27 -0.07 -4.42 -16.40
C ILE A 27 -1.35 -5.23 -16.11
N VAL A 28 -2.35 -5.15 -16.99
CA VAL A 28 -3.59 -5.94 -16.85
C VAL A 28 -3.29 -7.44 -16.84
N GLN A 29 -2.34 -7.90 -17.65
CA GLN A 29 -1.88 -9.27 -17.66
C GLN A 29 -1.21 -9.67 -16.32
N CYS A 30 -0.42 -8.78 -15.72
CA CYS A 30 0.17 -9.01 -14.39
C CYS A 30 -0.90 -9.11 -13.29
N TYR A 31 -1.95 -8.31 -13.36
CA TYR A 31 -3.07 -8.34 -12.41
C TYR A 31 -3.99 -9.56 -12.56
N THR A 32 -4.04 -10.18 -13.74
CA THR A 32 -4.95 -11.29 -14.02
C THR A 32 -4.83 -12.45 -13.02
N PRO A 33 -3.66 -13.06 -12.76
CA PRO A 33 -3.54 -14.14 -11.78
C PRO A 33 -3.84 -13.70 -10.34
N TYR A 34 -3.48 -12.46 -9.99
CA TYR A 34 -3.78 -11.88 -8.68
C TYR A 34 -5.30 -11.76 -8.46
N LEU A 35 -6.02 -11.20 -9.43
CA LEU A 35 -7.48 -11.06 -9.37
C LEU A 35 -8.19 -12.43 -9.38
N GLN A 36 -7.68 -13.41 -10.14
CA GLN A 36 -8.24 -14.76 -10.18
C GLN A 36 -8.24 -15.44 -8.82
N TYR A 37 -7.20 -15.23 -8.00
CA TYR A 37 -7.17 -15.76 -6.63
C TYR A 37 -8.36 -15.25 -5.79
N TYR A 38 -8.77 -14.00 -6.01
CA TYR A 38 -9.93 -13.38 -5.37
C TYR A 38 -11.26 -13.66 -6.08
N GLY A 39 -11.28 -14.45 -7.15
CA GLY A 39 -12.47 -14.73 -7.93
C GLY A 39 -12.92 -13.57 -8.82
N LEU A 40 -12.00 -12.66 -9.13
CA LEU A 40 -12.22 -11.51 -10.01
C LEU A 40 -11.47 -11.70 -11.33
N ALA A 41 -11.84 -10.91 -12.34
CA ALA A 41 -11.14 -10.88 -13.62
C ALA A 41 -11.21 -9.47 -14.23
N PRO A 42 -10.18 -9.04 -14.99
CA PRO A 42 -10.28 -7.87 -15.84
C PRO A 42 -11.41 -8.03 -16.88
N SER A 43 -12.02 -6.91 -17.28
CA SER A 43 -13.05 -6.87 -18.31
C SER A 43 -12.74 -5.76 -19.31
N GLY A 44 -12.80 -6.05 -20.61
CA GLY A 44 -12.55 -5.03 -21.65
C GLY A 44 -11.16 -4.37 -21.60
N GLY A 45 -10.16 -5.04 -21.00
CA GLY A 45 -8.82 -4.47 -20.82
C GLY A 45 -8.69 -3.52 -19.62
N VAL A 46 -9.68 -3.48 -18.71
CA VAL A 46 -9.59 -2.73 -17.45
C VAL A 46 -9.72 -3.63 -16.23
N LEU A 47 -9.11 -3.19 -15.13
CA LEU A 47 -9.25 -3.83 -13.81
C LEU A 47 -10.67 -3.62 -13.24
N PRO A 48 -11.16 -4.53 -12.38
CA PRO A 48 -12.43 -4.34 -11.68
C PRO A 48 -12.38 -3.15 -10.72
N SER A 49 -13.52 -2.75 -10.15
CA SER A 49 -13.48 -1.71 -9.12
C SER A 49 -12.63 -2.17 -7.93
N TYR A 50 -11.89 -1.24 -7.35
CA TYR A 50 -11.14 -1.44 -6.13
C TYR A 50 -12.08 -1.87 -4.99
N MET A 51 -13.30 -1.34 -4.93
CA MET A 51 -14.27 -1.77 -3.93
C MET A 51 -14.63 -3.26 -4.05
N ASP A 52 -14.76 -3.79 -5.27
CA ASP A 52 -14.97 -5.23 -5.48
C ASP A 52 -13.75 -6.04 -5.01
N LEU A 53 -12.54 -5.56 -5.33
CA LEU A 53 -11.29 -6.17 -4.86
C LEU A 53 -11.18 -6.15 -3.33
N ALA A 54 -11.39 -5.01 -2.70
CA ALA A 54 -11.35 -4.84 -1.25
C ALA A 54 -12.35 -5.76 -0.54
N VAL A 55 -13.57 -5.88 -1.06
CA VAL A 55 -14.56 -6.84 -0.55
C VAL A 55 -14.08 -8.28 -0.73
N ALA A 56 -13.52 -8.63 -1.88
CA ALA A 56 -13.03 -9.98 -2.14
C ALA A 56 -11.84 -10.36 -1.22
N ILE A 57 -10.93 -9.41 -0.93
CA ILE A 57 -9.85 -9.57 0.03
C ILE A 57 -10.40 -9.82 1.44
N GLN A 58 -11.36 -9.00 1.89
CA GLN A 58 -12.00 -9.20 3.20
C GLN A 58 -12.69 -10.56 3.29
N ASN A 59 -13.39 -10.99 2.24
CA ASN A 59 -14.01 -12.32 2.19
C ASN A 59 -12.98 -13.45 2.34
N LYS A 60 -11.77 -13.32 1.77
CA LYS A 60 -10.69 -14.30 1.98
C LYS A 60 -10.23 -14.33 3.44
N PHE A 61 -10.02 -13.17 4.05
CA PHE A 61 -9.70 -13.09 5.47
C PHE A 61 -10.81 -13.66 6.35
N ASP A 62 -12.09 -13.45 6.01
CA ASP A 62 -13.24 -14.02 6.72
C ASP A 62 -13.27 -15.56 6.63
N GLN A 63 -12.94 -16.12 5.47
CA GLN A 63 -12.97 -17.56 5.24
C GLN A 63 -11.77 -18.31 5.83
N MET A 64 -10.58 -17.71 5.77
CA MET A 64 -9.31 -18.41 6.03
C MET A 64 -8.55 -17.86 7.24
N GLY A 65 -9.01 -16.73 7.80
CA GLY A 65 -8.33 -16.05 8.91
C GLY A 65 -6.90 -15.67 8.54
N GLN A 66 -5.97 -15.88 9.47
CA GLN A 66 -4.56 -15.57 9.29
C GLN A 66 -3.90 -16.34 8.13
N LYS A 67 -4.44 -17.50 7.72
CA LYS A 67 -3.89 -18.23 6.57
C LYS A 67 -4.04 -17.43 5.26
N ALA A 68 -5.11 -16.65 5.11
CA ALA A 68 -5.27 -15.79 3.94
C ALA A 68 -4.15 -14.75 3.83
N ALA A 69 -3.58 -14.28 4.95
CA ALA A 69 -2.45 -13.35 4.93
C ALA A 69 -1.21 -13.98 4.28
N GLN A 70 -0.92 -15.24 4.59
CA GLN A 70 0.21 -15.95 4.01
C GLN A 70 -0.01 -16.23 2.53
N ASP A 71 -1.18 -16.78 2.17
CA ASP A 71 -1.52 -17.11 0.78
C ASP A 71 -1.59 -15.85 -0.10
N MET A 72 -2.06 -14.73 0.44
CA MET A 72 -2.06 -13.43 -0.23
C MET A 72 -0.65 -12.98 -0.61
N CYS A 73 0.35 -13.22 0.25
CA CYS A 73 1.70 -12.77 -0.02
C CYS A 73 2.36 -13.45 -1.21
N ASP A 74 2.08 -14.72 -1.46
CA ASP A 74 2.57 -15.40 -2.66
C ASP A 74 2.02 -14.74 -3.94
N HIS A 75 0.72 -14.37 -3.92
CA HIS A 75 0.07 -13.71 -5.05
C HIS A 75 0.52 -12.25 -5.21
N THR A 76 0.67 -11.49 -4.13
CA THR A 76 1.19 -10.12 -4.13
C THR A 76 2.63 -10.08 -4.63
N ASN A 77 3.51 -10.97 -4.13
CA ASN A 77 4.91 -11.01 -4.55
C ASN A 77 5.03 -11.39 -6.04
N SER A 78 4.18 -12.30 -6.52
CA SER A 78 4.10 -12.65 -7.94
C SER A 78 3.65 -11.47 -8.80
N LEU A 79 2.63 -10.74 -8.35
CA LEU A 79 2.18 -9.49 -9.00
C LEU A 79 3.32 -8.48 -9.05
N GLY A 80 3.95 -8.17 -7.91
CA GLY A 80 5.05 -7.22 -7.83
C GLY A 80 6.23 -7.59 -8.73
N THR A 81 6.57 -8.88 -8.81
CA THR A 81 7.60 -9.39 -9.73
C THR A 81 7.21 -9.14 -11.19
N CYS A 82 5.96 -9.40 -11.57
CA CYS A 82 5.47 -9.16 -12.92
C CYS A 82 5.50 -7.66 -13.28
N LEU A 83 5.00 -6.81 -12.38
CA LEU A 83 4.98 -5.35 -12.58
C LEU A 83 6.41 -4.78 -12.65
N ASN A 84 7.34 -5.25 -11.82
CA ASN A 84 8.75 -4.82 -11.91
C ASN A 84 9.40 -5.24 -13.24
N ALA A 85 8.98 -6.37 -13.82
CA ALA A 85 9.48 -6.84 -15.10
C ALA A 85 8.97 -6.02 -16.30
N THR A 86 7.90 -5.23 -16.16
CA THR A 86 7.45 -4.32 -17.23
C THR A 86 8.36 -3.09 -17.39
N MET A 87 9.46 -2.98 -16.62
CA MET A 87 10.50 -1.95 -16.70
C MET A 87 10.00 -0.51 -16.50
N TYR A 88 8.80 -0.32 -15.97
CA TYR A 88 8.16 0.98 -15.80
C TYR A 88 7.87 1.25 -14.32
N PRO A 89 8.31 2.40 -13.75
CA PRO A 89 7.72 2.87 -12.51
C PRO A 89 6.26 3.23 -12.82
N ILE A 90 5.32 2.37 -12.42
CA ILE A 90 3.90 2.59 -12.68
C ILE A 90 3.46 3.81 -11.87
N ASP A 91 3.28 4.94 -12.54
CA ASP A 91 2.69 6.13 -11.95
C ASP A 91 1.16 6.07 -11.97
N VAL A 92 0.54 7.01 -11.26
CA VAL A 92 -0.93 7.09 -11.20
C VAL A 92 -1.54 7.33 -12.57
N ASP A 93 -0.87 8.06 -13.45
CA ASP A 93 -1.39 8.36 -14.79
C ASP A 93 -1.54 7.07 -15.60
N CYS A 94 -0.61 6.13 -15.45
CA CYS A 94 -0.73 4.83 -16.08
C CYS A 94 -1.83 3.95 -15.46
N TYR A 95 -1.93 3.92 -14.13
CA TYR A 95 -3.06 3.26 -13.45
C TYR A 95 -4.41 3.84 -13.88
N ASN A 96 -4.49 5.16 -14.10
CA ASN A 96 -5.70 5.85 -14.53
C ASN A 96 -6.22 5.32 -15.87
N HIS A 97 -5.35 4.92 -16.78
CA HIS A 97 -5.79 4.36 -18.06
C HIS A 97 -6.31 2.91 -17.97
N ILE A 98 -5.86 2.12 -16.99
CA ILE A 98 -6.18 0.69 -16.87
C ILE A 98 -7.18 0.36 -15.75
N VAL A 99 -7.41 1.27 -14.79
CA VAL A 99 -8.41 1.10 -13.72
C VAL A 99 -9.69 1.83 -14.11
N LEU A 100 -10.73 1.05 -14.43
CA LEU A 100 -12.07 1.56 -14.79
C LEU A 100 -12.09 2.71 -15.83
N ALA A 101 -11.10 2.77 -16.73
CA ALA A 101 -10.98 3.75 -17.82
C ALA A 101 -11.08 5.23 -17.39
N ASN A 102 -10.05 5.73 -16.71
CA ASN A 102 -9.85 7.11 -16.24
C ASN A 102 -10.53 7.47 -14.92
N ASN A 103 -10.54 6.55 -13.95
CA ASN A 103 -10.93 6.84 -12.57
C ASN A 103 -9.70 7.00 -11.66
N MET A 104 -9.31 8.26 -11.43
CA MET A 104 -8.11 8.60 -10.67
C MET A 104 -8.19 8.18 -9.20
N THR A 105 -9.37 8.26 -8.58
CA THR A 105 -9.57 7.82 -7.19
C THR A 105 -9.29 6.33 -7.04
N GLU A 106 -9.84 5.52 -7.95
CA GLU A 106 -9.62 4.07 -7.95
C GLU A 106 -8.17 3.72 -8.23
N SER A 107 -7.51 4.50 -9.09
CA SER A 107 -6.08 4.35 -9.40
C SER A 107 -5.20 4.54 -8.17
N TYR A 108 -5.45 5.59 -7.39
CA TYR A 108 -4.77 5.78 -6.11
C TYR A 108 -5.02 4.60 -5.16
N MET A 109 -6.26 4.11 -5.05
CA MET A 109 -6.57 2.98 -4.17
C MET A 109 -5.83 1.69 -4.57
N TYR A 110 -5.71 1.39 -5.88
CA TYR A 110 -4.91 0.25 -6.35
C TYR A 110 -3.41 0.41 -6.04
N MET A 111 -2.85 1.61 -6.20
CA MET A 111 -1.45 1.90 -5.87
C MET A 111 -1.18 1.78 -4.38
N GLU A 112 -2.04 2.37 -3.55
CA GLU A 112 -1.96 2.30 -2.10
C GLU A 112 -2.02 0.86 -1.62
N GLU A 113 -2.99 0.08 -2.09
CA GLU A 113 -3.14 -1.33 -1.72
C GLU A 113 -1.91 -2.16 -2.11
N GLN A 114 -1.34 -1.93 -3.29
CA GLN A 114 -0.11 -2.60 -3.70
C GLN A 114 1.05 -2.29 -2.74
N ALA A 115 1.22 -1.03 -2.36
CA ALA A 115 2.27 -0.62 -1.43
C ALA A 115 2.05 -1.14 0.00
N ILE A 116 0.80 -1.19 0.45
CA ILE A 116 0.40 -1.79 1.72
C ILE A 116 0.76 -3.27 1.72
N HIS A 117 0.32 -4.02 0.70
CA HIS A 117 0.60 -5.46 0.63
C HIS A 117 2.08 -5.76 0.47
N ASP A 118 2.86 -4.97 -0.28
CA ASP A 118 4.31 -5.13 -0.35
C ASP A 118 4.94 -5.02 1.05
N TYR A 119 4.50 -4.05 1.85
CA TYR A 119 4.95 -3.91 3.22
C TYR A 119 4.51 -5.08 4.10
N GLU A 120 3.22 -5.42 4.12
CA GLU A 120 2.65 -6.49 4.93
C GLU A 120 3.24 -7.86 4.58
N CYS A 121 3.66 -8.08 3.34
CA CYS A 121 4.24 -9.34 2.89
C CYS A 121 5.76 -9.43 3.01
N ASN A 122 6.43 -8.32 3.31
CA ASN A 122 7.87 -8.27 3.48
C ASN A 122 8.23 -7.77 4.88
N ALA A 123 8.58 -6.49 5.02
CA ALA A 123 9.11 -5.92 6.26
C ALA A 123 8.11 -5.97 7.43
N GLY A 124 6.81 -5.96 7.14
CA GLY A 124 5.72 -5.99 8.12
C GLY A 124 5.22 -7.38 8.49
N LEU A 125 5.58 -8.43 7.74
CA LEU A 125 4.91 -9.74 7.79
C LEU A 125 4.82 -10.35 9.18
N THR A 126 5.92 -10.37 9.90
CA THR A 126 5.97 -10.95 11.25
C THR A 126 5.01 -10.25 12.21
N VAL A 127 4.91 -8.92 12.14
CA VAL A 127 4.03 -8.14 13.03
C VAL A 127 2.59 -8.17 12.53
N PHE A 128 2.37 -8.09 11.22
CA PHE A 128 1.05 -8.23 10.62
C PHE A 128 0.38 -9.56 11.04
N LEU A 129 1.11 -10.66 10.94
CA LEU A 129 0.65 -11.98 11.38
C LEU A 129 0.40 -12.04 12.89
N ALA A 130 1.25 -11.42 13.71
CA ALA A 130 1.09 -11.42 15.16
C ALA A 130 -0.12 -10.59 15.63
N GLU A 131 -0.40 -9.48 14.95
CA GLU A 131 -1.47 -8.54 15.31
C GLU A 131 -2.79 -8.80 14.54
N PHE A 132 -2.80 -9.74 13.59
CA PHE A 132 -3.86 -9.97 12.61
C PHE A 132 -5.27 -9.92 13.20
N TYR A 133 -5.56 -10.78 14.17
CA TYR A 133 -6.89 -10.89 14.76
C TYR A 133 -7.27 -9.63 15.55
N CYS A 134 -6.30 -9.02 16.24
CA CYS A 134 -6.57 -7.83 17.02
C CYS A 134 -6.85 -6.63 16.13
N VAL A 135 -6.00 -6.37 15.13
CA VAL A 135 -6.17 -5.25 14.17
C VAL A 135 -7.49 -5.39 13.45
N ARG A 136 -7.86 -6.61 13.02
CA ARG A 136 -9.15 -6.86 12.39
C ARG A 136 -10.33 -6.54 13.31
N ALA A 137 -10.31 -7.01 14.57
CA ALA A 137 -11.35 -6.69 15.54
C ALA A 137 -11.38 -5.19 15.88
N ALA A 138 -10.23 -4.55 15.99
CA ALA A 138 -10.08 -3.13 16.25
C ALA A 138 -10.69 -2.28 15.13
N ARG A 139 -10.49 -2.66 13.87
CA ARG A 139 -11.09 -2.01 12.69
C ARG A 139 -12.62 -2.02 12.77
N GLN A 140 -13.21 -3.17 13.07
CA GLN A 140 -14.66 -3.32 13.21
C GLN A 140 -15.21 -2.50 14.39
N ASN A 141 -14.56 -2.61 15.56
CA ASN A 141 -15.03 -1.98 16.79
C ASN A 141 -14.79 -0.46 16.86
N ASN A 142 -13.89 0.07 16.03
CA ASN A 142 -13.57 1.51 16.01
C ASN A 142 -13.90 2.18 14.67
N GLN A 143 -14.76 1.57 13.84
CA GLN A 143 -15.11 2.10 12.51
C GLN A 143 -15.46 3.59 12.51
N GLN A 144 -16.27 4.06 13.47
CA GLN A 144 -16.64 5.47 13.58
C GLN A 144 -15.44 6.39 13.83
N LYS A 145 -14.47 5.97 14.65
CA LYS A 145 -13.27 6.77 14.93
C LYS A 145 -12.33 6.80 13.72
N LEU A 146 -12.23 5.69 13.01
CA LEU A 146 -11.44 5.60 11.78
C LEU A 146 -12.04 6.53 10.70
N GLN A 147 -13.36 6.48 10.52
CA GLN A 147 -14.10 7.41 9.64
C GLN A 147 -13.92 8.88 10.05
N GLN A 148 -13.79 9.16 11.36
CA GLN A 148 -13.48 10.50 11.82
C GLN A 148 -12.07 10.93 11.41
N CYS A 149 -11.07 10.05 11.48
CA CYS A 149 -9.73 10.34 10.95
C CYS A 149 -9.79 10.68 9.45
N ASP A 150 -10.56 9.92 8.64
CA ASP A 150 -10.74 10.20 7.21
C ASP A 150 -11.44 11.56 6.99
N THR A 151 -12.45 11.86 7.80
CA THR A 151 -13.18 13.14 7.74
C THR A 151 -12.26 14.31 8.08
N ASP A 152 -11.43 14.17 9.12
CA ASP A 152 -10.49 15.20 9.56
C ASP A 152 -9.41 15.44 8.51
N LEU A 153 -8.89 14.38 7.87
CA LEU A 153 -7.95 14.49 6.75
C LEU A 153 -8.53 15.33 5.61
N ASN A 154 -9.75 15.00 5.16
CA ASN A 154 -10.42 15.72 4.08
C ASN A 154 -10.67 17.18 4.46
N ASN A 155 -11.10 17.44 5.70
CA ASN A 155 -11.30 18.81 6.19
C ASN A 155 -9.99 19.59 6.25
N ASP A 156 -8.91 19.00 6.74
CA ASP A 156 -7.59 19.64 6.81
C ASP A 156 -7.11 20.05 5.41
N ILE A 157 -7.19 19.16 4.42
CA ILE A 157 -6.82 19.44 3.03
C ILE A 157 -7.71 20.54 2.43
N ASN A 158 -9.03 20.43 2.58
CA ASN A 158 -9.99 21.41 2.03
C ASN A 158 -9.85 22.80 2.67
N ASN A 159 -9.38 22.88 3.91
CA ASN A 159 -9.10 24.12 4.62
C ASN A 159 -7.68 24.68 4.31
N GLY A 160 -6.98 24.11 3.34
CA GLY A 160 -5.69 24.61 2.86
C GLY A 160 -4.48 24.16 3.68
N MET A 161 -4.62 23.15 4.53
CA MET A 161 -3.45 22.53 5.16
C MET A 161 -2.57 21.88 4.09
N ASN A 162 -1.25 21.97 4.27
CA ASN A 162 -0.31 21.19 3.46
C ASN A 162 -0.66 19.70 3.55
N VAL A 163 -0.74 19.04 2.38
CA VAL A 163 -1.18 17.64 2.27
C VAL A 163 -0.32 16.67 3.09
N CYS A 164 1.01 16.83 3.12
CA CYS A 164 1.88 15.98 3.93
C CYS A 164 1.58 16.11 5.43
N LYS A 165 1.31 17.34 5.92
CA LYS A 165 0.91 17.56 7.33
C LYS A 165 -0.47 16.99 7.65
N ALA A 166 -1.41 17.08 6.71
CA ALA A 166 -2.74 16.50 6.87
C ALA A 166 -2.65 14.97 6.97
N TYR A 167 -1.85 14.34 6.10
CA TYR A 167 -1.58 12.90 6.17
C TYR A 167 -0.80 12.49 7.42
N ASP A 168 0.17 13.28 7.88
CA ASP A 168 0.88 13.01 9.14
C ASP A 168 -0.10 12.92 10.34
N LYS A 169 -1.06 13.87 10.40
CA LYS A 169 -2.15 13.83 11.40
C LYS A 169 -3.03 12.60 11.23
N TYR A 170 -3.37 12.23 9.99
CA TYR A 170 -4.18 11.05 9.68
C TYR A 170 -3.49 9.74 10.11
N ILE A 171 -2.21 9.57 9.77
CA ILE A 171 -1.39 8.42 10.14
C ILE A 171 -1.33 8.29 11.68
N SER A 172 -1.08 9.41 12.37
CA SER A 172 -1.06 9.45 13.83
C SER A 172 -2.42 9.11 14.46
N CYS A 173 -3.52 9.63 13.90
CA CYS A 173 -4.89 9.33 14.35
C CYS A 173 -5.18 7.83 14.31
N ASN A 174 -4.90 7.19 13.17
CA ASN A 174 -5.08 5.76 13.00
C ASN A 174 -4.15 4.97 13.93
N SER A 175 -2.85 5.28 13.96
CA SER A 175 -1.87 4.59 14.81
C SER A 175 -2.30 4.58 16.28
N VAL A 176 -2.78 5.71 16.80
CA VAL A 176 -3.25 5.83 18.19
C VAL A 176 -4.50 4.97 18.44
N ILE A 177 -5.43 4.88 17.49
CA ILE A 177 -6.62 4.04 17.62
C ILE A 177 -6.22 2.57 17.76
N TYR A 178 -5.37 2.07 16.84
CA TYR A 178 -4.92 0.68 16.87
C TYR A 178 -4.01 0.40 18.07
N ALA A 179 -3.16 1.35 18.48
CA ALA A 179 -2.33 1.22 19.67
C ALA A 179 -3.14 1.02 20.95
N LYS A 180 -4.27 1.73 21.05
CA LYS A 180 -5.19 1.65 22.20
C LYS A 180 -6.06 0.41 22.18
N ALA A 181 -6.48 -0.03 20.99
CA ALA A 181 -7.35 -1.18 20.83
C ALA A 181 -6.59 -2.51 21.00
N CYS A 182 -5.33 -2.54 20.57
CA CYS A 182 -4.45 -3.70 20.59
C CYS A 182 -3.27 -3.42 21.50
N ASP A 183 -2.11 -3.09 20.91
CA ASP A 183 -0.93 -2.69 21.66
C ASP A 183 -0.03 -1.75 20.83
N PHE A 184 1.11 -1.37 21.42
CA PHE A 184 2.06 -0.48 20.75
C PHE A 184 2.49 -0.97 19.36
N ASN A 185 2.70 -2.27 19.17
CA ASN A 185 3.16 -2.81 17.89
C ASN A 185 2.06 -2.77 16.83
N ALA A 186 0.80 -2.99 17.19
CA ALA A 186 -0.33 -2.74 16.29
C ALA A 186 -0.40 -1.26 15.87
N GLY A 187 -0.12 -0.33 16.79
CA GLY A 187 0.00 1.09 16.47
C GLY A 187 1.12 1.38 15.46
N VAL A 188 2.31 0.79 15.68
CA VAL A 188 3.46 0.93 14.77
C VAL A 188 3.18 0.28 13.41
N LEU A 189 2.52 -0.88 13.38
CA LEU A 189 2.12 -1.57 12.16
C LEU A 189 1.26 -0.67 11.30
N MET A 190 0.21 -0.10 11.89
CA MET A 190 -0.70 0.78 11.15
C MET A 190 -0.03 2.09 10.74
N CYS A 191 0.87 2.64 11.56
CA CYS A 191 1.68 3.79 11.15
C CYS A 191 2.43 3.48 9.85
N ASN A 192 3.17 2.37 9.81
CA ASN A 192 3.96 1.99 8.63
C ASN A 192 3.07 1.68 7.41
N ILE A 193 1.94 0.99 7.59
CA ILE A 193 0.97 0.71 6.53
C ILE A 193 0.49 2.01 5.88
N TYR A 194 0.03 2.98 6.68
CA TYR A 194 -0.47 4.25 6.13
C TYR A 194 0.65 5.13 5.56
N THR A 195 1.85 5.09 6.14
CA THR A 195 3.03 5.73 5.52
C THR A 195 3.33 5.13 4.15
N LYS A 196 3.28 3.80 3.99
CA LYS A 196 3.55 3.14 2.70
C LYS A 196 2.48 3.42 1.66
N ALA A 197 1.21 3.42 2.06
CA ALA A 197 0.11 3.87 1.21
C ALA A 197 0.37 5.31 0.71
N MET A 198 0.66 6.22 1.63
CA MET A 198 0.92 7.62 1.31
C MET A 198 2.15 7.78 0.40
N ASP A 199 3.27 7.14 0.72
CA ASP A 199 4.52 7.20 -0.06
C ASP A 199 4.33 6.72 -1.50
N SER A 200 3.38 5.81 -1.75
CA SER A 200 3.07 5.34 -3.11
C SER A 200 2.48 6.44 -3.99
N VAL A 201 1.84 7.46 -3.39
CA VAL A 201 1.15 8.54 -4.08
C VAL A 201 1.89 9.88 -3.96
N TYR A 202 2.38 10.21 -2.77
CA TYR A 202 3.07 11.46 -2.47
C TYR A 202 4.45 11.21 -1.86
N ASN A 203 5.29 10.45 -2.57
CA ASN A 203 6.66 10.12 -2.15
C ASN A 203 7.51 11.33 -1.71
N TYR A 204 7.19 12.54 -2.17
CA TYR A 204 7.88 13.77 -1.79
C TYR A 204 7.63 14.15 -0.32
N CYS A 205 6.57 13.66 0.32
CA CYS A 205 6.29 13.95 1.73
C CYS A 205 7.33 13.29 2.65
N ASP A 206 7.65 12.00 2.44
CA ASP A 206 8.70 11.30 3.20
C ASP A 206 10.10 11.74 2.76
N ASN A 207 10.36 11.82 1.46
CA ASN A 207 11.67 12.22 0.92
C ASN A 207 12.13 13.61 1.39
N ASN A 208 11.20 14.51 1.72
CA ASN A 208 11.50 15.84 2.25
C ASN A 208 11.40 15.93 3.78
N GLY A 209 11.22 14.81 4.49
CA GLY A 209 11.11 14.75 5.95
C GLY A 209 9.89 15.48 6.51
N GLN A 210 8.79 15.53 5.75
CA GLN A 210 7.55 16.20 6.18
C GLN A 210 6.62 15.28 6.97
N LEU A 211 6.88 13.97 6.96
CA LEU A 211 6.20 13.01 7.83
C LEU A 211 6.97 12.78 9.12
N THR A 212 6.23 12.56 10.20
CA THR A 212 6.78 12.04 11.44
C THR A 212 7.17 10.57 11.22
N PRO A 213 8.43 10.17 11.46
CA PRO A 213 8.83 8.78 11.31
C PRO A 213 8.04 7.86 12.25
N CYS A 214 7.60 6.72 11.74
CA CYS A 214 6.99 5.70 12.56
C CYS A 214 7.99 5.16 13.59
N PRO A 215 7.58 4.87 14.84
CA PRO A 215 8.46 4.26 15.82
C PRO A 215 8.95 2.87 15.37
N ASN A 216 10.05 2.40 15.94
CA ASN A 216 10.47 1.01 15.76
C ASN A 216 9.57 0.06 16.56
N TYR A 217 9.35 -1.13 16.02
CA TYR A 217 8.68 -2.21 16.75
C TYR A 217 9.39 -2.52 18.07
N ARG A 218 8.61 -2.76 19.12
CA ARG A 218 9.14 -3.27 20.37
C ARG A 218 9.30 -4.78 20.25
N ILE A 219 10.48 -5.26 20.60
CA ILE A 219 10.74 -6.71 20.73
C ILE A 219 9.84 -7.22 21.87
N ASN A 220 8.70 -7.78 21.50
CA ASN A 220 7.82 -8.47 22.44
C ASN A 220 8.31 -9.93 22.57
N PRO A 221 8.48 -10.50 23.77
CA PRO A 221 8.80 -11.92 23.93
C PRO A 221 7.82 -12.86 23.21
N LYS A 222 6.60 -12.42 22.89
CA LYS A 222 5.67 -13.13 22.00
C LYS A 222 6.22 -13.43 20.60
N PHE A 223 7.18 -12.64 20.09
CA PHE A 223 7.86 -12.89 18.80
C PHE A 223 8.97 -13.93 18.88
N LEU A 224 9.48 -14.24 20.08
CA LEU A 224 10.58 -15.19 20.29
C LEU A 224 10.09 -16.62 20.55
N LEU A 225 8.80 -16.78 20.80
CA LEU A 225 8.19 -18.07 21.05
C LEU A 225 7.00 -18.17 20.10
N GLY A 226 7.11 -19.01 19.06
CA GLY A 226 6.00 -19.38 18.16
C GLY A 226 4.87 -20.13 18.88
N VAL A 227 4.37 -19.57 19.97
CA VAL A 227 3.25 -20.04 20.77
C VAL A 227 2.29 -18.86 20.86
N GLY A 228 1.35 -18.83 19.93
CA GLY A 228 0.12 -18.11 20.14
C GLY A 228 -0.61 -18.71 21.36
N PRO A 229 -1.31 -17.87 22.12
CA PRO A 229 -2.47 -18.34 22.86
C PRO A 229 -3.73 -17.64 22.34
N PHE A 230 -4.76 -18.49 22.20
CA PHE A 230 -6.18 -18.26 21.90
C PHE A 230 -6.57 -18.22 20.42
#